data_AF-K9ZIY3-F1
#
_entry.id   AF-K9ZIY3-F1
#
_cell.length_a   1.000
_cell.length_b   1.000
_cell.length_c   1.000
_cell.angle_alpha   90.00
_cell.angle_beta   90.00
_cell.angle_gamma   90.00
#
_symmetry.space_group_name_H-M   'P 1'
#
loop_
_entity.id
_entity.type
_entity.pdbx_description
1 polymer ?
#
loop_
_entity_poly.entity_id
_entity_poly.type
_entity_poly.pdbx_seq_one_letter_code
_entity_poly.pdbx_strand_id
1 'polypeptide(L)'
;MVNYPSVCTSEQNYPINLVGKTGQAVQISIHNPSQYICANCEQILPDWKQQQFLWVVVVLQQSRYQLEEKTAQIETEKERLREKFMRFGCDVAFNLRDRGYLTDIIDPRTGYPLLSHPGPVPHDDTAVAKALLDYAVIKNQCCVLVHPQWGTAVYPSILLSEAPPEMIELVTRAIAPLHGWIEVEIT
;
A
#
# COMPACT_ATOMS: atom_id res chain seq x y z
N MET A 1 27.76 -19.42 13.47
CA MET A 1 27.72 -18.52 12.31
C MET A 1 26.28 -18.44 11.85
N VAL A 2 25.61 -17.33 12.13
CA VAL A 2 24.21 -17.13 11.73
C VAL A 2 24.26 -16.51 10.34
N ASN A 3 23.87 -17.28 9.31
CA ASN A 3 23.63 -16.75 7.98
C ASN A 3 22.37 -15.89 8.04
N TYR A 4 22.55 -14.57 8.02
CA TYR A 4 21.47 -13.66 7.67
C TYR A 4 21.18 -13.86 6.17
N PRO A 5 19.92 -14.09 5.74
CA PRO A 5 19.61 -14.05 4.33
C PRO A 5 19.96 -12.65 3.80
N SER A 6 20.72 -12.66 2.72
CA SER A 6 21.24 -11.51 1.99
C SER A 6 20.13 -10.50 1.70
N VAL A 7 20.46 -9.24 1.97
CA VAL A 7 19.76 -8.02 1.56
C VAL A 7 19.05 -8.22 0.21
N CYS A 8 17.72 -8.11 0.20
CA CYS A 8 16.91 -8.24 -1.00
C CYS A 8 16.98 -6.92 -1.79
N THR A 9 18.10 -6.69 -2.47
CA THR A 9 18.22 -5.62 -3.47
C THR A 9 17.88 -6.19 -4.85
N SER A 10 16.66 -5.93 -5.33
CA SER A 10 16.40 -5.79 -6.76
C SER A 10 15.42 -4.64 -6.98
N GLU A 11 15.85 -3.66 -7.78
CA GLU A 11 15.09 -2.48 -8.22
C GLU A 11 14.08 -2.86 -9.32
N GLN A 12 13.21 -3.84 -9.07
CA GLN A 12 12.11 -4.15 -9.98
C GLN A 12 10.82 -3.57 -9.41
N ASN A 13 10.50 -2.37 -9.85
CA ASN A 13 9.22 -1.74 -9.58
C ASN A 13 8.23 -2.16 -10.67
N TYR A 14 7.04 -2.59 -10.28
CA TYR A 14 5.93 -2.89 -11.18
C TYR A 14 4.87 -1.77 -11.10
N PRO A 15 5.11 -0.60 -11.73
CA PRO A 15 4.17 0.51 -11.65
C PRO A 15 2.93 0.24 -12.50
N ILE A 16 1.76 0.47 -11.92
CA ILE A 16 0.45 0.41 -12.58
C ILE A 16 -0.19 1.78 -12.40
N ASN A 17 -0.38 2.50 -13.50
CA ASN A 17 -1.01 3.82 -13.50
C ASN A 17 -2.45 3.70 -13.96
N LEU A 18 -3.37 4.10 -13.09
CA LEU A 18 -4.80 3.98 -13.30
C LEU A 18 -5.48 5.34 -13.12
N VAL A 19 -6.67 5.49 -13.69
CA VAL A 19 -7.55 6.64 -13.46
C VAL A 19 -8.93 6.15 -13.06
N GLY A 20 -9.48 6.74 -12.00
CA GLY A 20 -10.85 6.50 -11.57
C GLY A 20 -11.87 7.20 -12.45
N LYS A 21 -13.12 6.72 -12.45
CA LYS A 21 -14.25 7.33 -13.23
C LYS A 21 -14.42 8.84 -13.07
N THR A 22 -13.99 9.41 -11.94
CA THR A 22 -14.08 10.84 -11.64
C THR A 22 -12.80 11.62 -11.94
N GLY A 23 -11.85 11.03 -12.67
CA GLY A 23 -10.62 11.64 -13.15
C GLY A 23 -9.44 11.63 -12.17
N GLN A 24 -9.61 11.20 -10.91
CA GLN A 24 -8.50 11.06 -9.97
C GLN A 24 -7.59 9.90 -10.36
N ALA A 25 -6.30 10.15 -10.41
CA ALA A 25 -5.29 9.13 -10.66
C ALA A 25 -5.12 8.19 -9.46
N VAL A 26 -4.73 6.96 -9.74
CA VAL A 26 -4.29 5.96 -8.78
C VAL A 26 -2.98 5.37 -9.30
N GLN A 27 -1.98 5.30 -8.44
CA GLN A 27 -0.70 4.67 -8.76
C GLN A 27 -0.51 3.48 -7.83
N ILE A 28 -0.26 2.32 -8.41
CA ILE A 28 0.07 1.11 -7.65
C ILE A 28 1.50 0.72 -8.01
N SER A 29 2.28 0.30 -7.02
CA SER A 29 3.63 -0.20 -7.25
C SER A 29 3.93 -1.34 -6.28
N ILE A 30 4.68 -2.33 -6.75
CA ILE A 30 5.03 -3.54 -6.00
C ILE A 30 6.53 -3.50 -5.73
N HIS A 31 6.91 -3.70 -4.46
CA HIS A 31 8.27 -3.52 -3.98
C HIS A 31 8.72 -4.66 -3.08
N ASN A 32 10.03 -4.88 -3.04
CA ASN A 32 10.68 -5.57 -1.93
C ASN A 32 10.42 -4.83 -0.60
N PRO A 33 10.48 -5.51 0.56
CA PRO A 33 10.20 -4.88 1.83
C PRO A 33 11.33 -3.92 2.21
N SER A 34 10.97 -2.71 2.65
CA SER A 34 11.94 -1.75 3.16
C SER A 34 12.53 -2.22 4.49
N GLN A 35 13.65 -1.62 4.92
CA GLN A 35 14.22 -1.89 6.24
C GLN A 35 13.20 -1.67 7.38
N TYR A 36 12.29 -0.71 7.21
CA TYR A 36 11.21 -0.47 8.16
C TYR A 36 10.29 -1.70 8.29
N ILE A 37 9.85 -2.28 7.16
CA ILE A 37 9.01 -3.48 7.18
C ILE A 37 9.78 -4.65 7.79
N CYS A 38 11.03 -4.88 7.35
CA CYS A 38 11.84 -5.98 7.87
C CYS A 38 12.05 -5.90 9.39
N ALA A 39 12.20 -4.69 9.94
CA ALA A 39 12.42 -4.48 11.37
C ALA A 39 11.13 -4.60 12.22
N ASN A 40 9.95 -4.39 11.62
CA ASN A 40 8.68 -4.33 12.34
C ASN A 40 7.69 -5.44 11.97
N CYS A 41 7.97 -6.26 10.96
CA CYS A 41 7.02 -7.23 10.41
C CYS A 41 6.42 -8.15 11.49
N GLU A 42 7.23 -8.73 12.38
CA GLU A 42 6.72 -9.60 13.46
C GLU A 42 5.89 -8.86 14.50
N GLN A 43 6.12 -7.55 14.68
CA GLN A 43 5.37 -6.70 15.61
C GLN A 43 4.06 -6.18 15.00
N ILE A 44 3.93 -6.22 13.67
CA ILE A 44 2.73 -5.81 12.93
C ILE A 44 1.87 -7.05 12.60
N LEU A 45 2.52 -8.12 12.14
CA LEU A 45 1.97 -9.39 11.66
C LEU A 45 2.62 -10.57 12.42
N PRO A 46 2.24 -10.82 13.68
CA PRO A 46 2.84 -11.87 14.51
C PRO A 46 2.62 -13.29 13.97
N ASP A 47 1.63 -13.50 13.10
CA ASP A 47 1.34 -14.80 12.50
C ASP A 47 2.22 -15.10 11.27
N TRP A 48 2.90 -14.10 10.72
CA TRP A 48 3.68 -14.20 9.49
C TRP A 48 5.15 -14.53 9.78
N LYS A 49 5.39 -15.44 10.73
CA LYS A 49 6.75 -15.84 11.13
C LYS A 49 7.39 -16.67 10.01
N GLN A 50 8.69 -16.44 9.79
CA GLN A 50 9.55 -17.25 8.91
C GLN A 50 9.27 -17.12 7.40
N GLN A 51 8.66 -16.01 6.97
CA GLN A 51 8.38 -15.83 5.54
C GLN A 51 9.65 -15.56 4.75
N GLN A 52 9.82 -16.35 3.69
CA GLN A 52 10.99 -16.25 2.81
C GLN A 52 10.86 -15.09 1.81
N PHE A 53 9.63 -14.72 1.46
CA PHE A 53 9.32 -13.69 0.47
C PHE A 53 8.18 -12.82 0.98
N LEU A 54 8.37 -11.51 1.00
CA LEU A 54 7.35 -10.54 1.38
C LEU A 54 7.39 -9.38 0.40
N TRP A 55 6.26 -9.08 -0.22
CA TRP A 55 6.10 -7.96 -1.14
C TRP A 55 5.21 -6.90 -0.54
N VAL A 56 5.57 -5.65 -0.79
CA VAL A 56 4.84 -4.47 -0.35
C VAL A 56 4.19 -3.82 -1.57
N VAL A 57 2.86 -3.79 -1.57
CA VAL A 57 2.08 -3.11 -2.59
C VAL A 57 1.69 -1.75 -2.06
N VAL A 58 2.29 -0.71 -2.64
CA VAL A 58 1.96 0.68 -2.33
C VAL A 58 0.88 1.15 -3.28
N VAL A 59 -0.28 1.54 -2.72
CA VAL A 59 -1.41 2.13 -3.45
C VAL A 59 -1.50 3.60 -3.09
N LEU A 60 -1.21 4.48 -4.04
CA LEU A 60 -1.36 5.92 -3.91
C LEU A 60 -2.62 6.37 -4.64
N GLN A 61 -3.57 6.95 -3.91
CA GLN A 61 -4.77 7.52 -4.49
C GLN A 61 -4.68 9.04 -4.51
N GLN A 62 -4.90 9.65 -5.68
CA GLN A 62 -5.00 11.10 -5.78
C GLN A 62 -6.28 11.58 -5.08
N SER A 63 -6.11 12.52 -4.16
CA SER A 63 -7.19 13.17 -3.43
C SER A 63 -7.74 14.37 -4.20
N ARG A 64 -9.00 14.73 -3.93
CA ARG A 64 -9.59 15.99 -4.40
C ARG A 64 -9.06 17.23 -3.68
N TYR A 65 -8.49 17.04 -2.48
CA TYR A 65 -8.01 18.10 -1.61
C TYR A 65 -6.58 17.81 -1.15
N GLN A 66 -5.81 18.86 -0.88
CA GLN A 66 -4.57 18.75 -0.13
C GLN A 66 -4.90 18.19 1.27
N LEU A 67 -4.24 17.10 1.69
CA LEU A 67 -4.62 16.34 2.89
C LEU A 67 -3.88 16.78 4.16
N GLU A 68 -3.19 17.92 4.12
CA GLU A 68 -2.40 18.46 5.22
C GLU A 68 -3.25 18.91 6.42
N GLU A 69 -4.39 19.56 6.15
CA GLU A 69 -5.24 20.13 7.18
C GLU A 69 -6.23 19.11 7.76
N LYS A 70 -6.74 19.39 8.96
CA LYS A 70 -7.78 18.58 9.63
C LYS A 70 -9.11 19.32 9.60
N THR A 71 -9.74 19.34 8.44
CA THR A 71 -11.10 19.89 8.26
C THR A 71 -12.11 18.76 8.03
N ALA A 72 -13.39 19.00 8.33
CA ALA A 72 -14.44 17.99 8.11
C ALA A 72 -14.50 17.50 6.65
N GLN A 73 -14.22 18.39 5.69
CA GLN A 73 -14.15 18.06 4.26
C GLN A 73 -12.98 17.13 3.95
N ILE A 74 -11.80 17.40 4.53
CA ILE A 74 -10.61 16.56 4.33
C ILE A 74 -10.79 15.19 4.99
N GLU A 75 -11.34 15.13 6.21
CA GLU A 75 -11.58 13.84 6.87
C GLU A 75 -12.64 13.00 6.14
N THR A 76 -13.67 13.65 5.56
CA THR A 76 -14.64 12.96 4.68
C THR A 76 -13.96 12.42 3.42
N GLU A 77 -13.03 13.16 2.81
CA GLU A 77 -12.29 12.68 1.65
C GLU A 77 -11.34 11.54 2.01
N LYS A 78 -10.66 11.60 3.16
CA LYS A 78 -9.81 10.51 3.67
C LYS A 78 -10.63 9.23 3.88
N GLU A 79 -11.81 9.33 4.48
CA GLU A 79 -12.68 8.16 4.66
C GLU A 79 -13.15 7.61 3.30
N ARG A 80 -13.50 8.47 2.34
CA ARG A 80 -13.87 8.05 0.98
C ARG A 80 -12.71 7.33 0.26
N LEU A 81 -11.46 7.77 0.46
CA LEU A 81 -10.27 7.14 -0.12
C LEU A 81 -9.99 5.80 0.56
N ARG A 82 -9.99 5.78 1.89
CA ARG A 82 -9.90 4.58 2.72
C ARG A 82 -10.92 3.53 2.30
N GLU A 83 -12.21 3.85 2.24
CA GLU A 83 -13.26 2.91 1.83
C GLU A 83 -13.00 2.30 0.45
N LYS A 84 -12.53 3.11 -0.51
CA LYS A 84 -12.17 2.60 -1.84
C LYS A 84 -10.99 1.64 -1.78
N PHE A 85 -9.94 2.00 -1.04
CA PHE A 85 -8.79 1.11 -0.84
C PHE A 85 -9.22 -0.19 -0.16
N MET A 86 -10.00 -0.13 0.93
CA MET A 86 -10.42 -1.33 1.66
C MET A 86 -11.22 -2.29 0.77
N ARG A 87 -12.14 -1.79 -0.08
CA ARG A 87 -12.90 -2.64 -1.02
C ARG A 87 -11.99 -3.28 -2.06
N PHE A 88 -11.13 -2.48 -2.70
CA PHE A 88 -10.18 -2.98 -3.70
C PHE A 88 -9.19 -3.98 -3.11
N GLY A 89 -8.56 -3.61 -1.99
CA GLY A 89 -7.56 -4.39 -1.30
C GLY A 89 -8.10 -5.70 -0.77
N CYS A 90 -9.34 -5.73 -0.25
CA CYS A 90 -10.00 -6.96 0.14
C CYS A 90 -10.13 -7.93 -1.03
N ASP A 91 -10.63 -7.48 -2.19
CA ASP A 91 -10.80 -8.34 -3.35
C ASP A 91 -9.46 -8.90 -3.84
N VAL A 92 -8.41 -8.07 -3.86
CA VAL A 92 -7.04 -8.51 -4.19
C VAL A 92 -6.55 -9.54 -3.19
N ALA A 93 -6.67 -9.25 -1.89
CA ALA A 93 -6.21 -10.13 -0.84
C ALA A 93 -6.93 -11.47 -0.84
N PHE A 94 -8.26 -11.49 -0.99
CA PHE A 94 -9.01 -12.74 -1.09
C PHE A 94 -8.64 -13.54 -2.34
N ASN A 95 -8.48 -12.88 -3.51
CA ASN A 95 -8.08 -13.60 -4.71
C ASN A 95 -6.69 -14.27 -4.58
N LEU A 96 -5.74 -13.59 -3.93
CA LEU A 96 -4.41 -14.15 -3.67
C LEU A 96 -4.44 -15.25 -2.60
N ARG A 97 -5.24 -15.07 -1.53
CA ARG A 97 -5.43 -16.09 -0.49
C ARG A 97 -6.10 -17.35 -1.00
N ASP A 98 -7.07 -17.23 -1.90
CA ASP A 98 -7.73 -18.38 -2.55
C ASP A 98 -6.73 -19.20 -3.41
N ARG A 99 -5.61 -18.59 -3.82
CA ARG A 99 -4.50 -19.24 -4.51
C ARG A 99 -3.41 -19.76 -3.56
N GLY A 100 -3.62 -19.64 -2.25
CA GLY A 100 -2.70 -20.13 -1.22
C GLY A 100 -1.62 -19.15 -0.79
N TYR A 101 -1.67 -17.88 -1.23
CA TYR A 101 -0.70 -16.86 -0.82
C TYR A 101 -1.21 -16.10 0.41
N LEU A 102 -0.40 -16.03 1.47
CA LEU A 102 -0.71 -15.11 2.57
C LEU A 102 -0.68 -13.68 2.04
N THR A 103 -1.76 -12.96 2.31
CA THR A 103 -1.95 -11.59 1.86
C THR A 103 -2.80 -10.86 2.90
N ASP A 104 -2.41 -9.65 3.26
CA ASP A 104 -3.16 -8.79 4.16
C ASP A 104 -3.20 -7.35 3.67
N ILE A 105 -4.22 -6.63 4.12
CA ILE A 105 -4.33 -5.19 3.92
C ILE A 105 -4.20 -4.50 5.26
N ILE A 106 -3.41 -3.43 5.30
CA ILE A 106 -3.30 -2.58 6.46
C ILE A 106 -4.42 -1.56 6.39
N ASP A 107 -5.23 -1.43 7.43
CA ASP A 107 -6.21 -0.34 7.52
C ASP A 107 -5.44 0.99 7.71
N PRO A 108 -5.44 1.91 6.72
CA PRO A 108 -4.60 3.12 6.77
C PRO A 108 -4.95 4.06 7.94
N ARG A 109 -6.15 3.92 8.52
CA ARG A 109 -6.58 4.70 9.68
C ARG A 109 -6.02 4.18 10.99
N THR A 110 -5.80 2.87 11.11
CA THR A 110 -5.41 2.23 12.38
C THR A 110 -3.99 1.68 12.36
N GLY A 111 -3.44 1.42 11.17
CA GLY A 111 -2.15 0.76 10.99
C GLY A 111 -2.19 -0.74 11.27
N TYR A 112 -3.35 -1.34 11.51
CA TYR A 112 -3.43 -2.77 11.81
C TYR A 112 -3.84 -3.60 10.59
N PRO A 113 -3.39 -4.86 10.49
CA PRO A 113 -3.86 -5.80 9.48
C PRO A 113 -5.37 -6.03 9.64
N LEU A 114 -6.05 -6.24 8.51
CA LEU A 114 -7.47 -6.54 8.51
C LEU A 114 -7.75 -8.04 8.68
N LEU A 115 -6.93 -8.90 8.04
CA LEU A 115 -7.22 -10.32 7.88
C LEU A 115 -6.48 -11.20 8.90
N SER A 116 -5.29 -10.81 9.31
CA SER A 116 -4.45 -11.52 10.28
C SER A 116 -4.63 -10.96 11.69
N HIS A 117 -4.11 -11.68 12.69
CA HIS A 117 -4.10 -11.17 14.06
C HIS A 117 -3.20 -9.92 14.15
N PRO A 118 -3.68 -8.80 14.71
CA PRO A 118 -2.86 -7.61 14.86
C PRO A 118 -1.78 -7.82 15.91
N GLY A 119 -0.55 -7.42 15.60
CA GLY A 119 0.52 -7.34 16.57
C GLY A 119 0.42 -6.11 17.48
N PRO A 120 1.38 -5.93 18.41
CA PRO A 120 1.36 -4.85 19.39
C PRO A 120 1.65 -3.45 18.82
N VAL A 121 2.15 -3.35 17.59
CA VAL A 121 2.59 -2.08 16.99
C VAL A 121 1.83 -1.83 15.67
N PRO A 122 1.28 -0.62 15.46
CA PRO A 122 0.65 -0.28 14.20
C PRO A 122 1.70 -0.02 13.11
N HIS A 123 1.36 -0.41 11.89
CA HIS A 123 2.03 -0.07 10.66
C HIS A 123 1.85 1.43 10.33
N ASP A 124 2.90 2.06 9.76
CA ASP A 124 2.87 3.44 9.26
C ASP A 124 3.00 3.46 7.73
N ASP A 125 1.87 3.63 7.05
CA ASP A 125 1.78 3.66 5.57
C ASP A 125 2.62 4.79 4.96
N THR A 126 2.66 5.96 5.62
CA THR A 126 3.47 7.10 5.14
C THR A 126 4.96 6.80 5.28
N ALA A 127 5.39 6.18 6.39
CA ALA A 127 6.78 5.81 6.58
C ALA A 127 7.24 4.79 5.53
N VAL A 128 6.39 3.83 5.19
CA VAL A 128 6.67 2.84 4.14
C VAL A 128 6.71 3.46 2.76
N ALA A 129 5.70 4.26 2.39
CA ALA A 129 5.68 4.95 1.12
C ALA A 129 6.91 5.87 0.96
N LYS A 130 7.30 6.59 2.01
CA LYS A 130 8.54 7.37 2.04
C LYS A 130 9.76 6.48 1.81
N ALA A 131 9.89 5.37 2.53
CA ALA A 131 11.07 4.51 2.46
C ALA A 131 11.23 3.82 1.10
N LEU A 132 10.12 3.53 0.42
CA LEU A 132 10.11 2.82 -0.86
C LEU A 132 10.15 3.75 -2.08
N LEU A 133 9.53 4.94 -1.99
CA LEU A 133 9.38 5.86 -3.12
C LEU A 133 10.28 7.10 -3.03
N ASP A 134 10.99 7.28 -1.91
CA ASP A 134 11.81 8.47 -1.61
C ASP A 134 11.05 9.80 -1.71
N TYR A 135 9.75 9.78 -1.39
CA TYR A 135 8.91 10.97 -1.39
C TYR A 135 9.08 11.77 -0.10
N ALA A 136 8.98 13.10 -0.22
CA ALA A 136 9.04 13.98 0.93
C ALA A 136 7.82 13.78 1.85
N VAL A 137 8.01 14.05 3.15
CA VAL A 137 6.94 13.97 4.15
C VAL A 137 6.93 15.23 5.00
N ILE A 138 5.75 15.81 5.18
CA ILE A 138 5.51 16.91 6.12
C ILE A 138 5.21 16.30 7.49
N LYS A 139 6.08 16.58 8.46
CA LYS A 139 5.91 16.13 9.85
C LYS A 139 4.90 17.02 10.57
N ASN A 140 3.63 16.66 10.46
CA ASN A 140 2.55 17.17 11.30
C ASN A 140 1.98 16.02 12.15
N GLN A 141 0.80 16.21 12.76
CA GLN A 141 0.17 15.18 13.59
C GLN A 141 -0.18 13.86 12.86
N CYS A 142 -0.23 13.86 11.52
CA CYS A 142 -0.62 12.71 10.71
C CYS A 142 0.45 12.26 9.70
N CYS A 143 1.63 12.88 9.67
CA CYS A 143 2.70 12.63 8.70
C CYS A 143 2.20 12.54 7.24
N VAL A 144 2.25 13.65 6.52
CA VAL A 144 1.62 13.74 5.19
C VAL A 144 2.65 13.58 4.09
N LEU A 145 2.45 12.57 3.24
CA LEU A 145 3.28 12.30 2.06
C LEU A 145 3.10 13.43 1.03
N VAL A 146 4.20 13.81 0.37
CA VAL A 146 4.21 14.81 -0.71
C VAL A 146 4.54 14.11 -2.02
N HIS A 147 3.52 13.89 -2.84
CA HIS A 147 3.67 13.32 -4.17
C HIS A 147 4.29 14.35 -5.12
N PRO A 148 5.25 13.97 -5.99
CA PRO A 148 5.91 14.91 -6.92
C PRO A 148 4.95 15.67 -7.83
N GLN A 149 3.82 15.07 -8.20
CA GLN A 149 2.82 15.68 -9.09
C GLN A 149 1.55 16.15 -8.37
N TRP A 150 1.21 15.57 -7.21
CA TRP A 150 -0.07 15.83 -6.55
C TRP A 150 0.07 16.70 -5.28
N GLY A 151 1.31 17.02 -4.88
CA GLY A 151 1.56 17.67 -3.60
C GLY A 151 1.09 16.79 -2.45
N THR A 152 0.39 17.38 -1.47
CA THR A 152 -0.21 16.62 -0.36
C THR A 152 -1.60 16.06 -0.69
N ALA A 153 -2.08 16.19 -1.93
CA ALA A 153 -3.31 15.55 -2.38
C ALA A 153 -3.08 14.07 -2.75
N VAL A 154 -2.46 13.31 -1.86
CA VAL A 154 -2.15 11.89 -2.01
C VAL A 154 -2.50 11.13 -0.73
N TYR A 155 -3.20 10.00 -0.89
CA TYR A 155 -3.53 9.11 0.22
C TYR A 155 -2.80 7.77 0.00
N PRO A 156 -1.74 7.48 0.79
CA PRO A 156 -1.03 6.21 0.72
C PRO A 156 -1.80 5.09 1.43
N SER A 157 -1.70 3.88 0.91
CA SER A 157 -2.27 2.68 1.52
C SER A 157 -1.44 1.45 1.17
N ILE A 158 -1.36 0.48 2.08
CA ILE A 158 -0.42 -0.65 1.97
C ILE A 158 -1.14 -2.01 2.02
N LEU A 159 -0.76 -2.89 1.08
CA LEU A 159 -1.07 -4.31 1.09
C LEU A 159 0.24 -5.10 1.14
N LEU A 160 0.27 -6.17 1.93
CA LEU A 160 1.41 -7.06 2.12
C LEU A 160 1.07 -8.45 1.58
N SER A 161 1.98 -9.09 0.85
CA SER A 161 1.73 -10.41 0.26
C SER A 161 2.99 -11.26 0.09
N GLU A 162 2.84 -12.58 0.21
CA GLU A 162 3.84 -13.58 -0.17
C GLU A 162 3.76 -14.01 -1.63
N ALA A 163 2.73 -13.56 -2.36
CA ALA A 163 2.59 -13.90 -3.76
C ALA A 163 3.77 -13.33 -4.59
N PRO A 164 4.24 -14.05 -5.62
CA PRO A 164 5.19 -13.50 -6.58
C PRO A 164 4.68 -12.18 -7.17
N PRO A 165 5.56 -11.21 -7.47
CA PRO A 165 5.14 -9.88 -7.91
C PRO A 165 4.35 -9.93 -9.22
N GLU A 166 4.64 -10.88 -10.12
CA GLU A 166 3.89 -11.08 -11.36
C GLU A 166 2.45 -11.54 -11.09
N MET A 167 2.24 -12.34 -10.03
CA MET A 167 0.91 -12.77 -9.59
C MET A 167 0.14 -11.62 -8.96
N ILE A 168 0.80 -10.83 -8.10
CA ILE A 168 0.21 -9.63 -7.49
C ILE A 168 -0.21 -8.65 -8.58
N GLU A 169 0.67 -8.39 -9.56
CA GLU A 169 0.39 -7.52 -10.69
C GLU A 169 -0.81 -8.03 -11.49
N LEU A 170 -0.82 -9.30 -11.86
CA LEU A 170 -1.90 -9.92 -12.63
C LEU A 170 -3.25 -9.77 -11.92
N VAL A 171 -3.31 -10.11 -10.63
CA VAL A 171 -4.55 -10.01 -9.84
C VAL A 171 -4.97 -8.55 -9.67
N THR A 172 -4.02 -7.66 -9.41
CA THR A 172 -4.27 -6.21 -9.30
C THR A 172 -4.90 -5.66 -10.58
N ARG A 173 -4.32 -5.97 -11.74
CA ARG A 173 -4.82 -5.54 -13.06
C ARG A 173 -6.20 -6.10 -13.36
N ALA A 174 -6.48 -7.35 -12.97
CA ALA A 174 -7.78 -7.97 -13.16
C ALA A 174 -8.88 -7.33 -12.28
N ILE A 175 -8.54 -6.89 -11.07
CA ILE A 175 -9.50 -6.38 -10.08
C ILE A 175 -9.71 -4.87 -10.20
N ALA A 176 -8.69 -4.09 -10.55
CA ALA A 176 -8.77 -2.64 -10.67
C ALA A 176 -9.99 -2.14 -11.48
N PRO A 177 -10.32 -2.71 -12.66
CA PRO A 177 -11.50 -2.31 -13.43
C PRO A 177 -12.83 -2.52 -12.70
N LEU A 178 -12.93 -3.54 -11.83
CA LEU A 178 -14.14 -3.81 -11.03
C LEU A 178 -14.39 -2.69 -10.01
N HIS A 179 -13.32 -2.00 -9.58
CA HIS A 179 -13.36 -0.82 -8.71
C HIS A 179 -13.42 0.50 -9.49
N GLY A 180 -13.62 0.43 -10.80
CA GLY A 180 -13.71 1.59 -11.67
C GLY A 180 -12.39 2.33 -11.86
N TRP A 181 -11.27 1.65 -11.70
CA TRP A 181 -9.93 2.13 -12.04
C TRP A 181 -9.52 1.52 -13.38
N ILE A 182 -9.24 2.39 -14.35
CA ILE A 182 -8.92 2.01 -15.72
C ILE A 182 -7.46 2.36 -15.96
N GLU A 183 -6.73 1.46 -16.59
CA GLU A 183 -5.34 1.69 -16.92
C GLU A 183 -5.18 2.79 -17.96
N VAL A 184 -4.15 3.62 -17.77
CA VAL A 184 -3.80 4.68 -18.70
C VAL A 184 -2.52 4.27 -19.41
N GLU A 185 -2.57 4.17 -20.74
CA GLU A 185 -1.37 4.03 -21.55
C GLU A 185 -0.54 5.30 -21.39
N ILE A 186 0.68 5.17 -20.88
CA ILE A 186 1.66 6.26 -20.88
C ILE A 186 2.04 6.47 -22.34
N THR A 187 1.52 7.54 -22.95
CA THR A 187 1.87 7.95 -24.31
C THR A 187 3.19 8.70 -24.31
#